data_AF-A0A1J8RBY8-F1
#
_entry.id   AF-A0A1J8RBY8-F1
#
_cell.length_a   1.000
_cell.length_b   1.000
_cell.length_c   1.000
_cell.angle_alpha   90.00
_cell.angle_beta   90.00
_cell.angle_gamma   90.00
#
_symmetry.space_group_name_H-M   'P 1'
#
loop_
_entity.id
_entity.type
_entity.pdbx_description
1 polymer ?
#
loop_
_entity_poly.entity_id
_entity_poly.type
_entity_poly.pdbx_seq_one_letter_code
_entity_poly.pdbx_strand_id
1 'polypeptide(L)'
;MSPPASDLLDSLPVQLSQQLQEHVNQALLEITRPNSASQFAQNAPVLAKFREAIAQGDSKDDIEFMRQFRALVPITSYEPYQPFVAKFFAEPCREIDVNDLFAPGLPCFLAISSGTSGKEPKLFPRYRPLPQYSHHRIPTIPSSEGTIFAPSSLKLSKYSKTLKIYCEDGQSSHNLVVCSVRTGYIRVQMNWDAEDDMDRLGLWIPGQTAPYAVDIIEGHRPHFLMHALFALGDSKVTTMSFAFANSFVSVLHYIEDEWLLLVDCIENGIIPDIETTDRLRAALKKHFTANSTRAAELREIGPPGEAEGWAVRVWPALTKFIGKTGGIASVVVPKVCQMRKLGYIN
;
A
#
# COMPACT_ATOMS: atom_id res chain seq x y z
N MET A 1 0.14 -21.63 -32.43
CA MET A 1 0.40 -20.56 -31.44
C MET A 1 1.88 -20.56 -31.19
N SER A 2 2.59 -19.53 -31.67
CA SER A 2 4.02 -19.36 -31.40
C SER A 2 4.23 -19.12 -29.90
N PRO A 3 5.34 -19.58 -29.30
CA PRO A 3 5.66 -19.21 -27.92
C PRO A 3 5.74 -17.68 -27.83
N PRO A 4 5.30 -17.05 -26.72
CA PRO A 4 5.53 -15.62 -26.54
C PRO A 4 7.03 -15.38 -26.58
N ALA A 5 7.44 -14.40 -27.39
CA ALA A 5 8.84 -14.14 -27.68
C ALA A 5 9.65 -13.94 -26.39
N SER A 6 10.79 -14.61 -26.32
CA SER A 6 11.85 -14.51 -25.29
C SER A 6 12.60 -13.16 -25.36
N ASP A 7 12.00 -12.13 -25.95
CA ASP A 7 12.75 -11.04 -26.60
C ASP A 7 13.24 -9.92 -25.68
N LEU A 8 12.91 -9.92 -24.39
CA LEU A 8 13.36 -8.82 -23.51
C LEU A 8 14.79 -9.01 -23.00
N LEU A 9 15.19 -10.22 -22.61
CA LEU A 9 16.55 -10.49 -22.12
C LEU A 9 17.55 -10.50 -23.27
N ASP A 10 17.16 -11.08 -24.40
CA ASP A 10 18.01 -11.17 -25.60
C ASP A 10 18.21 -9.79 -26.29
N SER A 11 17.37 -8.80 -25.94
CA SER A 11 17.53 -7.41 -26.38
C SER A 11 18.52 -6.58 -25.55
N LEU A 12 18.95 -7.09 -24.39
CA LEU A 12 19.87 -6.37 -23.52
C LEU A 12 21.31 -6.50 -24.02
N PRO A 13 22.13 -5.43 -23.94
CA PRO A 13 23.57 -5.54 -24.09
C PRO A 13 24.13 -6.65 -23.19
N VAL A 14 25.07 -7.44 -23.71
CA VAL A 14 25.66 -8.61 -23.03
C VAL A 14 26.07 -8.29 -21.58
N GLN A 15 26.72 -7.14 -21.37
CA GLN A 15 27.13 -6.69 -20.04
C GLN A 15 25.94 -6.47 -19.09
N LEU A 16 24.85 -5.86 -19.56
CA LEU A 16 23.65 -5.64 -18.76
C LEU A 16 22.92 -6.94 -18.48
N SER A 17 22.87 -7.86 -19.45
CA SER A 17 22.32 -9.20 -19.24
C SER A 17 23.10 -9.98 -18.18
N GLN A 18 24.43 -9.94 -18.22
CA GLN A 18 25.30 -10.57 -17.21
C GLN A 18 25.09 -9.95 -15.82
N GLN A 19 25.10 -8.62 -15.71
CA GLN A 19 24.84 -7.92 -14.45
C GLN A 19 23.46 -8.25 -13.87
N LEU A 20 22.43 -8.29 -14.71
CA LEU A 20 21.08 -8.67 -14.30
C LEU A 20 21.05 -10.13 -13.80
N GLN A 21 21.70 -11.04 -14.50
CA GLN A 21 21.77 -12.45 -14.12
C GLN A 21 22.50 -12.64 -12.77
N GLU A 22 23.65 -11.98 -12.59
CA GLU A 22 24.40 -11.99 -11.33
C GLU A 22 23.55 -11.41 -10.19
N HIS A 23 22.91 -10.26 -10.42
CA HIS A 23 22.05 -9.63 -9.43
C HIS A 23 20.87 -10.53 -9.02
N VAL A 24 20.20 -11.16 -9.99
CA VAL A 24 19.08 -12.08 -9.73
C VAL A 24 19.55 -13.32 -8.98
N ASN A 25 20.70 -13.89 -9.34
CA ASN A 25 21.27 -15.03 -8.63
C ASN A 25 21.61 -14.69 -7.18
N GLN A 26 22.25 -13.54 -6.96
CA GLN A 26 22.61 -13.06 -5.64
C GLN A 26 21.36 -12.80 -4.79
N ALA A 27 20.36 -12.09 -5.34
CA ALA A 27 19.11 -11.82 -4.64
C ALA A 27 18.36 -13.11 -4.28
N LEU A 28 18.32 -14.08 -5.19
CA LEU A 28 17.67 -15.35 -4.94
C LEU A 28 18.40 -16.14 -3.84
N LEU A 29 19.73 -16.16 -3.83
CA LEU A 29 20.53 -16.80 -2.77
C LEU A 29 20.30 -16.13 -1.41
N GLU A 30 20.34 -14.79 -1.35
CA GLU A 30 20.11 -14.01 -0.12
C GLU A 30 18.72 -14.22 0.47
N ILE A 31 17.72 -14.51 -0.36
CA ILE A 31 16.37 -14.83 0.09
C ILE A 31 16.27 -16.30 0.52
N THR A 32 16.76 -17.22 -0.31
CA THR A 32 16.50 -18.66 -0.13
C THR A 32 17.37 -19.28 0.95
N ARG A 33 18.62 -18.84 1.11
CA ARG A 33 19.56 -19.41 2.08
C ARG A 33 19.09 -19.20 3.52
N PRO A 34 18.77 -17.98 4.00
CA PRO A 34 18.27 -17.79 5.36
C PRO A 34 16.90 -18.44 5.57
N ASN A 35 16.03 -18.41 4.56
CA ASN A 35 14.68 -18.95 4.66
C ASN A 35 14.62 -20.48 4.58
N SER A 36 15.73 -21.15 4.23
CA SER A 36 15.80 -22.62 4.22
C SER A 36 15.62 -23.24 5.61
N ALA A 37 15.89 -22.49 6.68
CA ALA A 37 15.65 -22.89 8.06
C ALA A 37 14.24 -22.55 8.58
N SER A 38 13.41 -21.85 7.80
CA SER A 38 12.05 -21.47 8.21
C SER A 38 11.16 -22.68 8.49
N GLN A 39 10.13 -22.51 9.32
CA GLN A 39 9.18 -23.59 9.60
C GLN A 39 8.53 -24.11 8.32
N PHE A 40 8.21 -23.24 7.35
CA PHE A 40 7.67 -23.65 6.06
C PHE A 40 8.65 -24.51 5.28
N ALA A 41 9.92 -24.10 5.14
CA ALA A 41 10.94 -24.89 4.45
C ALA A 41 11.16 -26.26 5.11
N GLN A 42 11.10 -26.31 6.43
CA GLN A 42 11.33 -27.52 7.21
C GLN A 42 10.14 -28.49 7.21
N ASN A 43 8.91 -27.98 7.17
CA ASN A 43 7.72 -28.82 7.40
C ASN A 43 6.79 -28.94 6.20
N ALA A 44 6.89 -28.09 5.18
CA ALA A 44 5.98 -28.15 4.04
C ALA A 44 6.29 -29.40 3.16
N PRO A 45 5.28 -30.24 2.85
CA PRO A 45 5.47 -31.41 1.99
C PRO A 45 5.99 -31.05 0.60
N VAL A 46 5.59 -29.88 0.09
CA VAL A 46 5.97 -29.39 -1.23
C VAL A 46 7.46 -29.10 -1.37
N LEU A 47 8.19 -28.94 -0.26
CA LEU A 47 9.63 -28.70 -0.22
C LEU A 47 10.44 -29.92 0.24
N ALA A 48 9.82 -31.09 0.42
CA ALA A 48 10.47 -32.27 0.98
C ALA A 48 11.73 -32.69 0.20
N LYS A 49 11.63 -32.80 -1.13
CA LYS A 49 12.77 -33.18 -1.99
C LYS A 49 13.92 -32.20 -1.89
N PHE A 50 13.62 -30.90 -1.90
CA PHE A 50 14.64 -29.85 -1.76
C PHE A 50 15.34 -29.93 -0.40
N ARG A 51 14.57 -30.08 0.68
CA ARG A 51 15.09 -30.22 2.05
C ARG A 51 16.00 -31.45 2.19
N GLU A 52 15.61 -32.59 1.63
CA GLU A 52 16.44 -33.80 1.63
C GLU A 52 17.76 -33.60 0.89
N ALA A 53 17.71 -32.95 -0.29
CA ALA A 53 18.90 -32.70 -1.09
C ALA A 53 19.91 -31.78 -0.38
N ILE A 54 19.44 -30.70 0.26
CA ILE A 54 20.34 -29.77 0.96
C ILE A 54 20.87 -30.33 2.29
N ALA A 55 20.18 -31.31 2.90
CA ALA A 55 20.66 -31.99 4.10
C ALA A 55 21.77 -33.01 3.80
N GLN A 56 21.82 -33.54 2.57
CA GLN A 56 22.83 -34.50 2.11
C GLN A 56 24.06 -33.84 1.47
N GLY A 57 23.92 -32.61 0.97
CA GLY A 57 24.99 -31.85 0.34
C GLY A 57 25.90 -31.11 1.33
N ASP A 58 26.97 -30.51 0.81
CA ASP A 58 27.76 -29.53 1.59
C ASP A 58 26.91 -28.28 1.83
N SER A 59 26.52 -28.05 3.08
CA SER A 59 25.66 -26.92 3.46
C SER A 59 26.23 -25.55 3.09
N LYS A 60 27.54 -25.45 2.78
CA LYS A 60 28.23 -24.18 2.49
C LYS A 60 28.42 -23.87 1.00
N ASP A 61 28.15 -24.81 0.09
CA ASP A 61 28.27 -24.54 -1.35
C ASP A 61 27.03 -23.80 -1.86
N ASP A 62 27.18 -22.51 -2.18
CA ASP A 62 26.09 -21.67 -2.71
C ASP A 62 25.70 -22.06 -4.14
N ILE A 63 26.65 -22.56 -4.95
CA ILE A 63 26.39 -22.95 -6.34
C ILE A 63 25.51 -24.19 -6.38
N GLU A 64 25.89 -25.21 -5.62
CA GLU A 64 25.12 -26.45 -5.53
C GLU A 64 23.76 -26.22 -4.88
N PHE A 65 23.68 -25.41 -3.83
CA PHE A 65 22.42 -25.03 -3.20
C PHE A 65 21.44 -24.40 -4.20
N MET A 66 21.91 -23.45 -5.01
CA MET A 66 21.10 -22.77 -6.02
C MET A 66 20.68 -23.70 -7.16
N ARG A 67 21.55 -24.65 -7.54
CA ARG A 67 21.22 -25.69 -8.51
C ARG A 67 20.09 -26.58 -8.00
N GLN A 68 20.17 -27.02 -6.76
CA GLN A 68 19.14 -27.84 -6.12
C GLN A 68 17.83 -27.07 -5.94
N PHE A 69 17.90 -25.80 -5.54
CA PHE A 69 16.72 -24.93 -5.42
C PHE A 69 15.95 -24.87 -6.75
N ARG A 70 16.63 -24.52 -7.84
CA ARG A 70 16.02 -24.41 -9.18
C ARG A 70 15.46 -25.74 -9.70
N ALA A 71 16.09 -26.87 -9.33
CA ALA A 71 15.67 -28.18 -9.80
C ALA A 71 14.51 -28.78 -8.99
N LEU A 72 14.44 -28.51 -7.68
CA LEU A 72 13.60 -29.26 -6.74
C LEU A 72 12.49 -28.44 -6.10
N VAL A 73 12.57 -27.11 -6.08
CA VAL A 73 11.50 -26.25 -5.55
C VAL A 73 10.46 -26.03 -6.64
N PRO A 74 9.23 -26.54 -6.49
CA PRO A 74 8.22 -26.40 -7.52
C PRO A 74 7.61 -25.00 -7.51
N ILE A 75 7.07 -24.60 -8.66
CA ILE A 75 6.17 -23.46 -8.76
C ILE A 75 4.86 -23.85 -8.06
N THR A 76 4.41 -23.01 -7.13
CA THR A 76 3.24 -23.29 -6.28
C THR A 76 2.21 -22.17 -6.36
N SER A 77 0.97 -22.51 -5.98
CA SER A 77 -0.12 -21.59 -5.72
C SER A 77 -0.24 -21.32 -4.21
N TYR A 78 -1.36 -20.75 -3.73
CA TYR A 78 -1.48 -20.31 -2.32
C TYR A 78 -1.75 -21.45 -1.34
N GLU A 79 -2.32 -22.55 -1.83
CA GLU A 79 -2.86 -23.65 -1.03
C GLU A 79 -1.82 -24.30 -0.10
N PRO A 80 -0.56 -24.54 -0.51
CA PRO A 80 0.46 -25.07 0.39
C PRO A 80 0.82 -24.13 1.56
N TYR A 81 0.62 -22.83 1.41
CA TYR A 81 0.95 -21.80 2.41
C TYR A 81 -0.18 -21.58 3.41
N GLN A 82 -1.43 -21.85 3.00
CA GLN A 82 -2.62 -21.56 3.79
C GLN A 82 -2.61 -22.17 5.21
N PRO A 83 -2.22 -23.45 5.43
CA PRO A 83 -2.18 -24.02 6.78
C PRO A 83 -1.17 -23.33 7.70
N PHE A 84 -0.07 -22.82 7.15
CA PHE A 84 0.95 -22.09 7.91
C PHE A 84 0.44 -20.70 8.27
N VAL A 85 -0.17 -19.99 7.31
CA VAL A 85 -0.78 -18.67 7.57
C VAL A 85 -1.93 -18.77 8.59
N ALA A 86 -2.69 -19.87 8.59
CA ALA A 86 -3.76 -20.09 9.56
C ALA A 86 -3.27 -20.12 11.02
N LYS A 87 -2.00 -20.44 11.28
CA LYS A 87 -1.43 -20.45 12.64
C LYS A 87 -1.52 -19.08 13.34
N PHE A 88 -1.45 -17.97 12.60
CA PHE A 88 -1.63 -16.61 13.16
C PHE A 88 -3.03 -16.38 13.75
N PHE A 89 -4.00 -17.23 13.42
CA PHE A 89 -5.39 -17.14 13.86
C PHE A 89 -5.76 -18.21 14.88
N ALA A 90 -4.79 -18.99 15.36
CA ALA A 90 -5.00 -19.91 16.47
C ALA A 90 -5.33 -19.13 17.76
N GLU A 91 -6.09 -19.74 18.66
CA GLU A 91 -6.42 -19.17 19.97
C GLU A 91 -5.97 -20.15 21.09
N PRO A 92 -4.90 -19.84 21.84
CA PRO A 92 -3.98 -18.71 21.68
C PRO A 92 -3.02 -18.89 20.48
N CYS A 93 -2.63 -17.78 19.83
CA CYS A 93 -1.53 -17.78 18.87
C CYS A 93 -0.22 -17.61 19.65
N ARG A 94 0.60 -18.66 19.73
CA ARG A 94 1.87 -18.62 20.46
C ARG A 94 3.01 -18.22 19.52
N GLU A 95 3.96 -17.44 20.01
CA GLU A 95 5.11 -16.97 19.25
C GLU A 95 5.88 -18.11 18.59
N ILE A 96 6.14 -19.21 19.32
CA ILE A 96 6.84 -20.38 18.79
C ILE A 96 6.17 -21.02 17.57
N ASP A 97 4.85 -20.87 17.41
CA ASP A 97 4.10 -21.44 16.29
C ASP A 97 4.24 -20.60 15.00
N VAL A 98 4.65 -19.33 15.13
CA VAL A 98 4.65 -18.34 14.03
C VAL A 98 5.96 -17.57 13.87
N ASN A 99 6.89 -17.68 14.81
CA ASN A 99 8.26 -17.17 14.68
C ASN A 99 9.03 -18.00 13.65
N ASP A 100 9.83 -17.35 12.81
CA ASP A 100 10.57 -17.99 11.71
C ASP A 100 9.67 -18.78 10.73
N LEU A 101 8.38 -18.42 10.62
CA LEU A 101 7.40 -19.23 9.88
C LEU A 101 7.73 -19.33 8.38
N PHE A 102 8.02 -18.20 7.73
CA PHE A 102 8.43 -18.15 6.32
C PHE A 102 9.78 -17.46 6.09
N ALA A 103 10.20 -16.62 7.04
CA ALA A 103 11.48 -15.94 7.06
C ALA A 103 11.87 -15.65 8.52
N PRO A 104 13.15 -15.37 8.81
CA PRO A 104 13.62 -15.11 10.16
C PRO A 104 12.81 -14.04 10.92
N GLY A 105 12.50 -14.32 12.18
CA GLY A 105 11.71 -13.49 13.08
C GLY A 105 10.20 -13.57 12.86
N LEU A 106 9.49 -12.60 13.45
CA LEU A 106 8.07 -12.36 13.21
C LEU A 106 7.86 -11.45 11.99
N PRO A 107 6.76 -11.63 11.22
CA PRO A 107 6.39 -10.66 10.21
C PRO A 107 6.03 -9.31 10.84
N CYS A 108 6.24 -8.22 10.12
CA CYS A 108 5.85 -6.89 10.55
C CYS A 108 4.32 -6.66 10.44
N PHE A 109 3.66 -7.29 9.46
CA PHE A 109 2.21 -7.26 9.28
C PHE A 109 1.74 -8.40 8.37
N LEU A 110 0.44 -8.70 8.37
CA LEU A 110 -0.19 -9.59 7.38
C LEU A 110 -0.87 -8.75 6.30
N ALA A 111 -0.40 -8.89 5.06
CA ALA A 111 -0.97 -8.21 3.90
C ALA A 111 -2.19 -8.94 3.36
N ILE A 112 -3.30 -8.23 3.24
CA ILE A 112 -4.52 -8.70 2.57
C ILE A 112 -4.37 -8.50 1.06
N SER A 113 -4.56 -9.56 0.29
CA SER A 113 -4.67 -9.51 -1.17
C SER A 113 -6.12 -9.32 -1.62
N SER A 114 -6.32 -8.64 -2.76
CA SER A 114 -7.62 -8.57 -3.43
C SER A 114 -8.02 -9.90 -4.09
N GLY A 115 -7.07 -10.81 -4.31
CA GLY A 115 -7.36 -12.16 -4.78
C GLY A 115 -7.86 -13.05 -3.64
N THR A 116 -8.97 -13.75 -3.86
CA THR A 116 -9.56 -14.67 -2.87
C THR A 116 -9.14 -16.12 -3.12
N SER A 117 -9.18 -16.94 -2.07
CA SER A 117 -9.20 -18.40 -2.16
C SER A 117 -10.37 -18.91 -1.32
N GLY A 118 -11.27 -19.70 -1.92
CA GLY A 118 -12.44 -20.20 -1.19
C GLY A 118 -13.37 -19.11 -0.63
N LYS A 119 -13.44 -17.94 -1.28
CA LYS A 119 -14.20 -16.72 -0.89
C LYS A 119 -13.57 -15.84 0.20
N GLU A 120 -12.49 -16.29 0.85
CA GLU A 120 -11.74 -15.47 1.80
C GLU A 120 -10.53 -14.80 1.14
N PRO A 121 -10.11 -13.60 1.57
CA PRO A 121 -8.91 -12.95 1.07
C PRO A 121 -7.65 -13.77 1.36
N LYS A 122 -6.72 -13.83 0.41
CA LYS A 122 -5.39 -14.41 0.65
C LYS A 122 -4.56 -13.47 1.53
N LEU A 123 -3.88 -14.03 2.52
CA LEU A 123 -3.05 -13.29 3.47
C LEU A 123 -1.57 -13.63 3.27
N PHE A 124 -0.72 -12.61 3.23
CA PHE A 124 0.71 -12.76 3.01
C PHE A 124 1.50 -12.10 4.16
N PRO A 125 2.22 -12.87 4.99
CA PRO A 125 3.13 -12.30 5.97
C PRO A 125 4.19 -11.44 5.29
N ARG A 126 4.40 -10.22 5.79
CA ARG A 126 5.40 -9.28 5.27
C ARG A 126 6.48 -9.08 6.30
N TYR A 127 7.70 -9.45 5.94
CA TYR A 127 8.90 -9.27 6.73
C TYR A 127 9.62 -7.99 6.30
N ARG A 128 10.45 -7.44 7.18
CA ARG A 128 11.30 -6.29 6.85
C ARG A 128 12.25 -6.71 5.71
N PRO A 129 12.24 -6.03 4.55
CA PRO A 129 13.16 -6.36 3.48
C PRO A 129 14.60 -6.06 3.93
N LEU A 130 15.57 -6.75 3.32
CA LEU A 130 16.98 -6.37 3.47
C LEU A 130 17.16 -4.90 3.07
N PRO A 131 18.08 -4.16 3.72
CA PRO A 131 18.28 -2.74 3.43
C PRO A 131 18.48 -2.42 1.95
N GLN A 132 19.20 -3.27 1.20
CA GLN A 132 19.42 -3.10 -0.24
C GLN A 132 18.13 -3.19 -1.08
N TYR A 133 17.08 -3.84 -0.59
CA TYR A 133 15.80 -4.05 -1.29
C TYR A 133 14.66 -3.18 -0.75
N SER A 134 14.96 -2.25 0.17
CA SER A 134 13.98 -1.33 0.73
C SER A 134 13.68 -0.19 -0.25
N HIS A 135 12.79 -0.45 -1.22
CA HIS A 135 12.45 0.51 -2.28
C HIS A 135 11.11 1.23 -2.09
N HIS A 136 10.31 0.89 -1.08
CA HIS A 136 9.04 1.56 -0.82
C HIS A 136 9.27 2.81 0.02
N ARG A 137 9.45 3.95 -0.66
CA ARG A 137 9.32 5.26 -0.02
C ARG A 137 7.92 5.79 -0.26
N ILE A 138 7.24 6.20 0.80
CA ILE A 138 6.13 7.14 0.72
C ILE A 138 6.61 8.35 -0.10
N PRO A 139 5.87 8.78 -1.13
CA PRO A 139 6.19 10.01 -1.83
C PRO A 139 6.02 11.16 -0.84
N THR A 140 7.13 11.73 -0.39
CA THR A 140 7.19 12.96 0.38
C THR A 140 7.83 14.01 -0.49
N ILE A 141 7.13 15.12 -0.74
CA ILE A 141 7.75 16.34 -1.27
C ILE A 141 7.96 17.33 -0.12
N PRO A 142 9.05 18.09 -0.13
CA PRO A 142 9.18 19.23 0.78
C PRO A 142 7.96 20.15 0.64
N SER A 143 7.42 20.65 1.76
CA SER A 143 6.24 21.53 1.72
C SER A 143 6.47 22.83 0.94
N SER A 144 7.72 23.22 0.73
CA SER A 144 8.11 24.35 -0.13
C SER A 144 7.86 24.10 -1.62
N GLU A 145 7.74 22.83 -2.04
CA GLU A 145 7.49 22.42 -3.44
C GLU A 145 6.01 22.13 -3.71
N GLY A 146 5.13 22.36 -2.73
CA GLY A 146 3.68 22.15 -2.80
C GLY A 146 3.21 20.96 -1.97
N THR A 147 2.00 20.48 -2.27
CA THR A 147 1.36 19.36 -1.58
C THR A 147 0.95 18.23 -2.51
N ILE A 148 0.80 17.04 -1.93
CA ILE A 148 0.37 15.83 -2.60
C ILE A 148 -1.03 15.48 -2.15
N PHE A 149 -1.94 15.41 -3.11
CA PHE A 149 -3.24 14.80 -2.90
C PHE A 149 -3.11 13.29 -3.08
N ALA A 150 -2.87 12.57 -1.97
CA ALA A 150 -2.69 11.13 -1.98
C ALA A 150 -3.59 10.45 -0.94
N PRO A 151 -4.88 10.24 -1.23
CA PRO A 151 -5.75 9.47 -0.35
C PRO A 151 -5.11 8.13 -0.01
N SER A 152 -4.82 7.95 1.28
CA SER A 152 -4.18 6.76 1.80
C SER A 152 -4.90 6.43 3.09
N SER A 153 -5.41 5.21 3.20
CA SER A 153 -6.10 4.85 4.41
C SER A 153 -5.34 3.81 5.18
N LEU A 154 -5.28 4.06 6.48
CA LEU A 154 -4.65 3.24 7.48
C LEU A 154 -5.67 2.34 8.19
N LYS A 155 -6.96 2.54 7.94
CA LYS A 155 -8.06 1.81 8.59
C LYS A 155 -9.10 1.22 7.61
N LEU A 156 -8.85 1.26 6.30
CA LEU A 156 -9.87 0.99 5.26
C LEU A 156 -10.36 -0.46 5.09
N SER A 157 -10.34 -1.31 6.11
CA SER A 157 -11.01 -2.59 5.94
C SER A 157 -11.78 -3.02 7.16
N LYS A 158 -13.01 -3.50 6.90
CA LYS A 158 -13.76 -4.45 7.75
C LYS A 158 -12.94 -5.69 8.16
N TYR A 159 -11.75 -5.86 7.59
CA TYR A 159 -10.80 -6.94 7.83
C TYR A 159 -9.55 -6.47 8.58
N SER A 160 -9.47 -5.19 8.95
CA SER A 160 -8.33 -4.70 9.72
C SER A 160 -8.50 -5.21 11.14
N LYS A 161 -7.66 -6.20 11.48
CA LYS A 161 -7.67 -6.86 12.78
C LYS A 161 -6.25 -6.81 13.32
N THR A 162 -6.14 -6.51 14.60
CA THR A 162 -4.89 -6.71 15.33
C THR A 162 -4.95 -8.10 15.96
N LEU A 163 -4.00 -8.96 15.59
CA LEU A 163 -3.83 -10.29 16.17
C LEU A 163 -2.85 -10.20 17.34
N LYS A 164 -3.11 -10.94 18.42
CA LYS A 164 -2.19 -11.06 19.56
C LYS A 164 -1.38 -12.34 19.42
N ILE A 165 -0.05 -12.21 19.44
CA ILE A 165 0.90 -13.31 19.47
C ILE A 165 1.48 -13.34 20.87
N TYR A 166 1.22 -14.40 21.63
CA TYR A 166 1.69 -14.54 23.00
C TYR A 166 3.12 -15.04 23.03
N CYS A 167 3.97 -14.31 23.76
CA CYS A 167 5.38 -14.66 23.91
C CYS A 167 5.54 -15.91 24.77
N GLU A 168 6.72 -16.53 24.71
CA GLU A 168 7.01 -17.76 25.47
C GLU A 168 6.91 -17.59 26.99
N ASP A 169 7.09 -16.35 27.49
CA ASP A 169 6.95 -16.02 28.92
C ASP A 169 5.49 -16.13 29.43
N GLY A 170 4.52 -16.26 28.52
CA GLY A 170 3.09 -16.34 28.82
C GLY A 170 2.47 -15.04 29.39
N GLN A 171 3.24 -13.96 29.49
CA GLN A 171 2.82 -12.68 30.07
C GLN A 171 2.79 -11.56 29.04
N SER A 172 3.76 -11.54 28.12
CA SER A 172 3.85 -10.53 27.07
C SER A 172 3.20 -11.00 25.76
N SER A 173 2.85 -10.03 24.92
CA SER A 173 2.27 -10.30 23.60
C SER A 173 2.70 -9.27 22.58
N HIS A 174 2.93 -9.71 21.35
CA HIS A 174 3.12 -8.87 20.19
C HIS A 174 1.80 -8.67 19.44
N ASN A 175 1.56 -7.46 18.96
CA ASN A 175 0.41 -7.15 18.13
C ASN A 175 0.81 -7.21 16.65
N LEU A 176 0.10 -8.02 15.87
CA LEU A 176 0.32 -8.17 14.44
C LEU A 176 -0.89 -7.65 13.67
N VAL A 177 -0.68 -6.57 12.91
CA VAL A 177 -1.74 -5.92 12.15
C VAL A 177 -2.02 -6.69 10.85
N VAL A 178 -3.30 -6.97 10.59
CA VAL A 178 -3.80 -7.45 9.29
C VAL A 178 -4.33 -6.23 8.52
N CYS A 179 -3.75 -5.93 7.37
CA CYS A 179 -4.10 -4.72 6.62
C CYS A 179 -3.73 -4.80 5.12
N SER A 180 -4.06 -3.76 4.35
CA SER A 180 -3.59 -3.65 2.96
C SER A 180 -2.06 -3.52 2.91
N VAL A 181 -1.44 -3.97 1.82
CA VAL A 181 0.02 -3.85 1.61
C VAL A 181 0.51 -2.41 1.80
N ARG A 182 -0.22 -1.42 1.26
CA ARG A 182 0.15 0.00 1.34
C ARG A 182 0.12 0.49 2.79
N THR A 183 -0.93 0.16 3.53
CA THR A 183 -1.09 0.51 4.96
C THR A 183 0.05 -0.05 5.78
N GLY A 184 0.36 -1.34 5.62
CA GLY A 184 1.42 -1.99 6.39
C GLY A 184 2.80 -1.40 6.09
N TYR A 185 3.09 -1.08 4.83
CA TYR A 185 4.36 -0.41 4.48
C TYR A 185 4.46 1.00 5.04
N ILE A 186 3.39 1.78 5.03
CA ILE A 186 3.39 3.12 5.65
C ILE A 186 3.72 3.02 7.13
N ARG A 187 3.05 2.10 7.85
CA ARG A 187 3.29 1.85 9.28
C ARG A 187 4.73 1.42 9.56
N VAL A 188 5.26 0.47 8.79
CA VAL A 188 6.66 0.00 8.92
C VAL A 188 7.65 1.13 8.66
N GLN A 189 7.44 1.94 7.62
CA GLN A 189 8.34 3.03 7.26
C GLN A 189 8.34 4.14 8.32
N MET A 190 7.18 4.44 8.87
CA MET A 190 7.03 5.49 9.89
C MET A 190 7.27 5.00 11.31
N ASN A 191 7.51 3.70 11.50
CA ASN A 191 7.59 3.04 12.80
C ASN A 191 6.35 3.35 13.66
N TRP A 192 5.15 3.14 13.07
CA TRP A 192 3.87 3.41 13.70
C TRP A 192 3.11 2.13 14.04
N ASP A 193 2.89 1.93 15.33
CA ASP A 193 2.06 0.88 15.88
C ASP A 193 0.57 1.28 15.80
N ALA A 194 -0.32 0.32 15.61
CA ALA A 194 -1.76 0.60 15.42
C ALA A 194 -2.44 1.06 16.72
N GLU A 195 -1.84 0.73 17.85
CA GLU A 195 -2.30 1.03 19.19
C GLU A 195 -2.28 2.53 19.48
N ASP A 196 -1.29 3.25 18.96
CA ASP A 196 -1.14 4.70 19.20
C ASP A 196 -1.77 5.56 18.09
N ASP A 197 -2.61 4.99 17.22
CA ASP A 197 -3.29 5.75 16.15
C ASP A 197 -4.07 6.96 16.73
N MET A 198 -4.68 6.79 17.91
CA MET A 198 -5.45 7.84 18.58
C MET A 198 -4.57 8.95 19.19
N ASP A 199 -3.32 8.64 19.50
CA ASP A 199 -2.36 9.65 20.01
C ASP A 199 -1.80 10.49 18.86
N ARG A 200 -1.91 10.01 17.62
CA ARG A 200 -1.41 10.65 16.40
C ARG A 200 -2.43 11.53 15.68
N LEU A 201 -3.65 11.70 16.21
CA LEU A 201 -4.71 12.45 15.52
C LEU A 201 -4.36 13.92 15.23
N GLY A 202 -3.47 14.52 16.02
CA GLY A 202 -2.99 15.89 15.80
C GLY A 202 -1.82 16.01 14.82
N LEU A 203 -1.33 14.88 14.27
CA LEU A 203 -0.20 14.90 13.35
C LEU A 203 -0.62 15.29 11.94
N TRP A 204 0.23 16.10 11.31
CA TRP A 204 0.15 16.41 9.89
C TRP A 204 1.36 15.80 9.19
N ILE A 205 1.13 14.92 8.21
CA ILE A 205 2.21 14.29 7.46
C ILE A 205 2.80 15.33 6.49
N PRO A 206 4.11 15.64 6.55
CA PRO A 206 4.72 16.65 5.68
C PRO A 206 4.45 16.37 4.19
N GLY A 207 4.02 17.42 3.49
CA GLY A 207 3.72 17.37 2.05
C GLY A 207 2.38 16.72 1.69
N GLN A 208 1.59 16.21 2.63
CA GLN A 208 0.22 15.74 2.37
C GLN A 208 -0.79 16.90 2.48
N THR A 209 -1.89 16.82 1.72
CA THR A 209 -2.99 17.78 1.81
C THR A 209 -3.86 17.61 3.06
N ALA A 210 -3.91 16.41 3.63
CA ALA A 210 -4.81 16.07 4.74
C ALA A 210 -4.01 15.63 5.99
N PRO A 211 -4.53 15.89 7.21
CA PRO A 211 -3.93 15.43 8.45
C PRO A 211 -4.11 13.92 8.62
N TYR A 212 -3.30 13.33 9.51
CA TYR A 212 -3.33 11.90 9.82
C TYR A 212 -4.73 11.39 10.24
N ALA A 213 -5.52 12.23 10.92
CA ALA A 213 -6.88 11.89 11.30
C ALA A 213 -7.78 11.50 10.12
N VAL A 214 -7.51 11.98 8.89
CA VAL A 214 -8.27 11.58 7.70
C VAL A 214 -7.92 10.17 7.24
N ASP A 215 -6.67 9.74 7.43
CA ASP A 215 -6.18 8.42 6.99
C ASP A 215 -6.84 7.27 7.77
N ILE A 216 -7.30 7.53 9.00
CA ILE A 216 -7.95 6.53 9.86
C ILE A 216 -9.48 6.52 9.77
N ILE A 217 -10.08 7.36 8.90
CA ILE A 217 -11.52 7.35 8.64
C ILE A 217 -11.93 6.02 8.04
N GLU A 218 -13.05 5.48 8.55
CA GLU A 218 -13.60 4.22 8.11
C GLU A 218 -14.62 4.42 6.99
N GLY A 219 -14.62 3.53 6.00
CA GLY A 219 -15.57 3.60 4.89
C GLY A 219 -15.03 4.38 3.69
N HIS A 220 -15.37 3.89 2.51
CA HIS A 220 -14.82 4.38 1.24
C HIS A 220 -15.24 5.83 0.94
N ARG A 221 -16.54 6.15 1.04
CA ARG A 221 -17.09 7.48 0.77
C ARG A 221 -16.56 8.55 1.75
N PRO A 222 -16.71 8.43 3.08
CA PRO A 222 -16.26 9.48 4.01
C PRO A 222 -14.74 9.68 3.97
N HIS A 223 -13.96 8.61 3.76
CA HIS A 223 -12.50 8.72 3.56
C HIS A 223 -12.15 9.62 2.36
N PHE A 224 -12.76 9.34 1.20
CA PHE A 224 -12.49 10.12 -0.01
C PHE A 224 -13.03 11.55 0.07
N LEU A 225 -14.22 11.75 0.64
CA LEU A 225 -14.79 13.08 0.85
C LEU A 225 -13.93 13.94 1.76
N MET A 226 -13.45 13.39 2.88
CA MET A 226 -12.59 14.15 3.78
C MET A 226 -11.24 14.48 3.12
N HIS A 227 -10.61 13.54 2.43
CA HIS A 227 -9.40 13.85 1.66
C HIS A 227 -9.66 14.91 0.58
N ALA A 228 -10.81 14.86 -0.09
CA ALA A 228 -11.19 15.86 -1.09
C ALA A 228 -11.42 17.24 -0.48
N LEU A 229 -12.08 17.34 0.68
CA LEU A 229 -12.28 18.60 1.41
C LEU A 229 -10.96 19.33 1.65
N PHE A 230 -10.00 18.60 2.22
CA PHE A 230 -8.67 19.14 2.51
C PHE A 230 -7.89 19.50 1.23
N ALA A 231 -7.99 18.67 0.18
CA ALA A 231 -7.35 18.97 -1.09
C ALA A 231 -7.96 20.18 -1.81
N LEU A 232 -9.29 20.35 -1.78
CA LEU A 232 -9.97 21.52 -2.36
C LEU A 232 -9.60 22.82 -1.64
N GLY A 233 -9.45 22.75 -0.31
CA GLY A 233 -9.00 23.87 0.52
C GLY A 233 -7.55 24.29 0.27
N ASP A 234 -6.73 23.42 -0.35
CA ASP A 234 -5.32 23.70 -0.67
C ASP A 234 -5.11 23.94 -2.16
N SER A 235 -4.78 25.18 -2.55
CA SER A 235 -4.50 25.52 -3.94
C SER A 235 -3.10 25.08 -4.42
N LYS A 236 -2.23 24.62 -3.51
CA LYS A 236 -0.81 24.28 -3.77
C LYS A 236 -0.58 22.82 -4.15
N VAL A 237 -1.62 22.07 -4.48
CA VAL A 237 -1.48 20.67 -4.91
C VAL A 237 -0.68 20.63 -6.21
N THR A 238 0.49 19.99 -6.17
CA THR A 238 1.37 19.80 -7.33
C THR A 238 1.33 18.38 -7.87
N THR A 239 0.97 17.42 -7.02
CA THR A 239 0.95 15.99 -7.36
C THR A 239 -0.32 15.32 -6.85
N MET A 240 -0.92 14.49 -7.69
CA MET A 240 -1.96 13.53 -7.29
C MET A 240 -1.39 12.12 -7.29
N SER A 241 -1.62 11.35 -6.23
CA SER A 241 -1.10 9.98 -6.11
C SER A 241 -2.16 9.00 -5.60
N PHE A 242 -2.68 8.20 -6.51
CA PHE A 242 -3.73 7.23 -6.26
C PHE A 242 -3.22 5.80 -6.44
N ALA A 243 -3.69 4.87 -5.60
CA ALA A 243 -3.32 3.46 -5.76
C ALA A 243 -3.74 2.92 -7.13
N PHE A 244 -4.91 3.35 -7.61
CA PHE A 244 -5.45 3.04 -8.93
C PHE A 244 -6.14 4.28 -9.50
N ALA A 245 -6.08 4.46 -10.81
CA ALA A 245 -6.69 5.61 -11.47
C ALA A 245 -8.22 5.69 -11.29
N ASN A 246 -8.90 4.55 -11.09
CA ASN A 246 -10.34 4.52 -10.83
C ASN A 246 -10.71 5.17 -9.47
N SER A 247 -9.83 5.11 -8.47
CA SER A 247 -10.05 5.79 -7.18
C SER A 247 -10.13 7.30 -7.36
N PHE A 248 -9.34 7.86 -8.29
CA PHE A 248 -9.45 9.28 -8.63
C PHE A 248 -10.81 9.61 -9.26
N VAL A 249 -11.29 8.78 -10.19
CA VAL A 249 -12.63 8.98 -10.77
C VAL A 249 -13.72 8.90 -9.71
N SER A 250 -13.63 7.95 -8.77
CA SER A 250 -14.57 7.88 -7.64
C SER A 250 -14.54 9.15 -6.78
N VAL A 251 -13.34 9.70 -6.50
CA VAL A 251 -13.20 10.98 -5.80
C VAL A 251 -13.88 12.10 -6.56
N LEU A 252 -13.71 12.18 -7.88
CA LEU A 252 -14.36 13.21 -8.69
C LEU A 252 -15.89 13.11 -8.61
N HIS A 253 -16.46 11.92 -8.70
CA HIS A 253 -17.91 11.75 -8.54
C HIS A 253 -18.38 12.19 -7.14
N TYR A 254 -17.65 11.83 -6.08
CA TYR A 254 -18.01 12.30 -4.73
C TYR A 254 -17.90 13.82 -4.57
N ILE A 255 -16.91 14.46 -5.21
CA ILE A 255 -16.79 15.92 -5.22
C ILE A 255 -17.95 16.55 -5.98
N GLU A 256 -18.34 15.98 -7.13
CA GLU A 256 -19.46 16.46 -7.95
C GLU A 256 -20.78 16.37 -7.19
N ASP A 257 -21.06 15.22 -6.56
CA ASP A 257 -22.27 14.97 -5.78
C ASP A 257 -22.38 15.90 -4.55
N GLU A 258 -21.27 16.14 -3.85
CA GLU A 258 -21.23 16.88 -2.58
C GLU A 258 -20.65 18.30 -2.71
N TRP A 259 -20.59 18.83 -3.94
CA TRP A 259 -19.86 20.07 -4.24
C TRP A 259 -20.22 21.24 -3.35
N LEU A 260 -21.53 21.54 -3.24
CA LEU A 260 -22.02 22.66 -2.45
C LEU A 260 -21.68 22.51 -0.97
N LEU A 261 -21.79 21.29 -0.43
CA LEU A 261 -21.43 20.98 0.95
C LEU A 261 -19.94 21.22 1.19
N LEU A 262 -19.06 20.70 0.31
CA LEU A 262 -17.62 20.83 0.45
C LEU A 262 -17.18 22.30 0.39
N VAL A 263 -17.73 23.07 -0.55
CA VAL A 263 -17.40 24.49 -0.71
C VAL A 263 -17.90 25.34 0.47
N ASP A 264 -19.11 25.08 0.98
CA ASP A 264 -19.64 25.75 2.18
C ASP A 264 -18.82 25.41 3.44
N CYS A 265 -18.39 24.15 3.57
CA CYS A 265 -17.48 23.73 4.62
C CYS A 265 -16.15 24.49 4.57
N ILE A 266 -15.56 24.68 3.38
CA ILE A 266 -14.34 25.48 3.18
C ILE A 266 -14.57 26.94 3.55
N GLU A 267 -15.69 27.53 3.13
CA GLU A 267 -16.01 28.93 3.45
C GLU A 267 -16.10 29.17 4.96
N ASN A 268 -16.79 28.27 5.67
CA ASN A 268 -17.10 28.43 7.09
C ASN A 268 -16.09 27.75 8.03
N GLY A 269 -15.13 26.98 7.51
CA GLY A 269 -14.17 26.23 8.31
C GLY A 269 -14.81 25.08 9.09
N ILE A 270 -15.83 24.46 8.52
CA ILE A 270 -16.62 23.41 9.16
C ILE A 270 -16.21 22.04 8.64
N ILE A 271 -16.03 21.07 9.53
CA ILE A 271 -15.90 19.66 9.15
C ILE A 271 -17.31 19.10 8.90
N PRO A 272 -17.60 18.58 7.69
CA PRO A 272 -18.92 18.10 7.34
C PRO A 272 -19.37 16.96 8.25
N ASP A 273 -20.67 16.92 8.52
CA ASP A 273 -21.29 15.85 9.31
C ASP A 273 -21.59 14.64 8.42
N ILE A 274 -20.56 13.82 8.20
CA ILE A 274 -20.64 12.58 7.42
C ILE A 274 -20.25 11.37 8.26
N GLU A 275 -20.59 10.18 7.77
CA GLU A 275 -20.46 8.93 8.53
C GLU A 275 -19.04 8.74 9.05
N THR A 276 -18.90 8.20 10.27
CA THR A 276 -17.62 7.85 10.91
C THR A 276 -16.70 9.03 11.28
N THR A 277 -17.10 10.29 11.07
CA THR A 277 -16.27 11.46 11.39
C THR A 277 -16.38 11.95 12.83
N ASP A 278 -17.41 11.54 13.58
CA ASP A 278 -17.73 12.10 14.90
C ASP A 278 -16.59 12.05 15.91
N ARG A 279 -15.94 10.89 16.02
CA ARG A 279 -14.81 10.69 16.95
C ARG A 279 -13.57 11.48 16.56
N LEU A 280 -13.47 11.89 15.29
CA LEU A 280 -12.28 12.54 14.72
C LEU A 280 -12.48 14.05 14.55
N ARG A 281 -13.74 14.53 14.62
CA ARG A 281 -14.12 15.91 14.34
C ARG A 281 -13.35 16.92 15.18
N ALA A 282 -13.12 16.64 16.46
CA ALA A 282 -12.37 17.52 17.34
C ALA A 282 -10.89 17.67 16.92
N ALA A 283 -10.28 16.60 16.40
CA ALA A 283 -8.92 16.65 15.87
C ALA A 283 -8.88 17.35 14.50
N LEU A 284 -9.81 16.99 13.61
CA LEU A 284 -9.92 17.56 12.26
C LEU A 284 -10.16 19.07 12.28
N LYS A 285 -11.01 19.57 13.18
CA LYS A 285 -11.28 21.01 13.35
C LYS A 285 -10.03 21.82 13.71
N LYS A 286 -9.03 21.24 14.38
CA LYS A 286 -7.77 21.94 14.69
C LYS A 286 -6.94 22.24 13.44
N HIS A 287 -7.20 21.51 12.37
CA HIS A 287 -6.44 21.53 11.13
C HIS A 287 -7.22 22.13 9.96
N PHE A 288 -8.44 22.62 10.20
CA PHE A 288 -9.32 23.14 9.15
C PHE A 288 -9.92 24.48 9.56
N THR A 289 -9.56 25.51 8.81
CA THR A 289 -9.95 26.91 9.07
C THR A 289 -10.75 27.46 7.90
N ALA A 290 -11.64 28.42 8.18
CA ALA A 290 -12.42 29.12 7.17
C ALA A 290 -11.54 29.77 6.10
N ASN A 291 -11.94 29.63 4.84
CA ASN A 291 -11.26 30.21 3.69
C ASN A 291 -12.27 30.66 2.63
N SER A 292 -12.95 31.79 2.88
CA SER A 292 -13.98 32.35 2.00
C SER A 292 -13.44 32.73 0.62
N THR A 293 -12.19 33.19 0.52
CA THR A 293 -11.54 33.47 -0.77
C THR A 293 -11.46 32.21 -1.62
N ARG A 294 -10.96 31.12 -1.05
CA ARG A 294 -10.88 29.84 -1.76
C ARG A 294 -12.27 29.30 -2.12
N ALA A 295 -13.24 29.44 -1.23
CA ALA A 295 -14.61 29.02 -1.53
C ALA A 295 -15.20 29.82 -2.71
N ALA A 296 -14.97 31.13 -2.79
CA ALA A 296 -15.41 31.96 -3.92
C ALA A 296 -14.75 31.52 -5.24
N GLU A 297 -13.43 31.30 -5.24
CA GLU A 297 -12.70 30.75 -6.42
C GLU A 297 -13.32 29.42 -6.88
N LEU A 298 -13.59 28.51 -5.94
CA LEU A 298 -14.20 27.22 -6.27
C LEU A 298 -15.61 27.44 -6.85
N ARG A 299 -16.44 28.31 -6.29
CA ARG A 299 -17.78 28.61 -6.85
C ARG A 299 -17.72 29.12 -8.29
N GLU A 300 -16.73 29.94 -8.63
CA GLU A 300 -16.51 30.39 -10.01
C GLU A 300 -16.11 29.25 -10.95
N ILE A 301 -15.30 28.29 -10.46
CA ILE A 301 -14.87 27.12 -11.24
C ILE A 301 -16.01 26.10 -11.44
N GLY A 302 -16.82 25.88 -10.41
CA GLY A 302 -17.89 24.89 -10.39
C GLY A 302 -17.41 23.43 -10.15
N PRO A 303 -18.37 22.49 -9.99
CA PRO A 303 -18.07 21.09 -9.71
C PRO A 303 -17.29 20.41 -10.84
N PRO A 304 -16.62 19.28 -10.57
CA PRO A 304 -16.16 18.39 -11.62
C PRO A 304 -17.35 18.04 -12.53
N GLY A 305 -17.16 18.10 -13.84
CA GLY A 305 -18.19 17.79 -14.82
C GLY A 305 -17.56 17.27 -16.12
N GLU A 306 -18.11 17.63 -17.27
CA GLU A 306 -17.49 17.34 -18.58
C GLU A 306 -16.40 18.34 -18.98
N ALA A 307 -16.24 19.43 -18.20
CA ALA A 307 -15.35 20.52 -18.55
C ALA A 307 -13.88 20.10 -18.49
N GLU A 308 -13.25 20.05 -19.67
CA GLU A 308 -11.84 19.67 -19.85
C GLU A 308 -10.90 20.51 -18.97
N GLY A 309 -9.88 19.89 -18.38
CA GLY A 309 -8.88 20.56 -17.55
C GLY A 309 -9.37 21.02 -16.18
N TRP A 310 -10.49 20.49 -15.67
CA TRP A 310 -11.06 20.89 -14.37
C TRP A 310 -10.05 20.83 -13.22
N ALA A 311 -9.26 19.75 -13.14
CA ALA A 311 -8.29 19.59 -12.04
C ALA A 311 -7.21 20.69 -12.07
N VAL A 312 -6.79 21.14 -13.25
CA VAL A 312 -5.79 22.23 -13.38
C VAL A 312 -6.42 23.59 -13.07
N ARG A 313 -7.72 23.79 -13.31
CA ARG A 313 -8.42 25.01 -12.86
C ARG A 313 -8.50 25.08 -11.34
N VAL A 314 -8.83 23.95 -10.69
CA VAL A 314 -8.86 23.87 -9.23
C VAL A 314 -7.46 23.98 -8.63
N TRP A 315 -6.48 23.29 -9.20
CA TRP A 315 -5.09 23.25 -8.74
C TRP A 315 -4.13 23.71 -9.85
N PRO A 316 -3.90 25.02 -10.01
CA PRO A 316 -3.06 25.56 -11.08
C PRO A 316 -1.60 25.06 -11.08
N ALA A 317 -1.09 24.64 -9.92
CA ALA A 317 0.26 24.12 -9.77
C ALA A 317 0.36 22.59 -10.04
N LEU A 318 -0.75 21.92 -10.39
CA LEU A 318 -0.79 20.47 -10.61
C LEU A 318 0.03 20.08 -11.85
N THR A 319 1.15 19.41 -11.63
CA THR A 319 2.04 18.98 -12.71
C THR A 319 2.13 17.46 -12.86
N LYS A 320 1.73 16.68 -11.85
CA LYS A 320 1.93 15.22 -11.83
C LYS A 320 0.68 14.46 -11.40
N PHE A 321 0.38 13.38 -12.11
CA PHE A 321 -0.58 12.36 -11.71
C PHE A 321 0.14 11.01 -11.67
N ILE A 322 0.04 10.33 -10.53
CA ILE A 322 0.64 9.02 -10.29
C ILE A 322 -0.51 8.07 -9.94
N GLY A 323 -0.64 6.99 -10.69
CA GLY A 323 -1.55 5.92 -10.34
C GLY A 323 -1.44 4.74 -11.28
N LYS A 324 -1.91 3.58 -10.83
CA LYS A 324 -1.96 2.39 -11.68
C LYS A 324 -3.02 2.58 -12.76
N THR A 325 -2.57 2.56 -14.01
CA THR A 325 -3.39 2.73 -15.23
C THR A 325 -3.45 1.46 -16.08
N GLY A 326 -2.70 0.42 -15.72
CA GLY A 326 -2.73 -0.88 -16.41
C GLY A 326 -3.93 -1.76 -16.01
N GLY A 327 -4.15 -2.84 -16.77
CA GLY A 327 -5.23 -3.79 -16.52
C GLY A 327 -6.61 -3.13 -16.63
N ILE A 328 -7.50 -3.43 -15.69
CA ILE A 328 -8.87 -2.86 -15.65
C ILE A 328 -8.90 -1.34 -15.47
N ALA A 329 -7.83 -0.74 -14.93
CA ALA A 329 -7.75 0.70 -14.72
C ALA A 329 -7.47 1.49 -16.02
N SER A 330 -7.19 0.82 -17.13
CA SER A 330 -6.97 1.49 -18.43
C SER A 330 -8.23 2.17 -18.96
N VAL A 331 -9.40 1.63 -18.61
CA VAL A 331 -10.72 2.13 -19.04
C VAL A 331 -10.95 3.58 -18.61
N VAL A 332 -10.37 4.00 -17.48
CA VAL A 332 -10.55 5.36 -16.94
C VAL A 332 -9.46 6.34 -17.38
N VAL A 333 -8.41 5.90 -18.07
CA VAL A 333 -7.30 6.75 -18.51
C VAL A 333 -7.78 7.94 -19.36
N PRO A 334 -8.70 7.78 -20.34
CA PRO A 334 -9.19 8.92 -21.11
C PRO A 334 -9.80 10.01 -20.23
N LYS A 335 -10.59 9.63 -19.20
CA LYS A 335 -11.20 10.58 -18.26
C LYS A 335 -10.14 11.28 -17.40
N VAL A 336 -9.12 10.56 -16.95
CA VAL A 336 -7.99 11.15 -16.20
C VAL A 336 -7.24 12.17 -17.06
N CYS A 337 -6.97 11.84 -18.33
CA CYS A 337 -6.31 12.73 -19.28
C CYS A 337 -7.14 13.98 -19.57
N GLN A 338 -8.45 13.83 -19.80
CA GLN A 338 -9.37 14.95 -20.02
C GLN A 338 -9.39 15.91 -18.83
N MET A 339 -9.32 15.39 -17.60
CA MET A 339 -9.34 16.21 -16.39
C MET A 339 -8.03 16.96 -16.13
N ARG A 340 -6.89 16.44 -16.58
CA ARG A 340 -5.55 17.06 -16.40
C ARG A 340 -5.08 17.88 -17.60
N LYS A 341 -5.68 17.70 -18.78
CA LYS A 341 -5.27 18.31 -20.05
C LYS A 341 -3.79 18.02 -20.39
N LEU A 342 -3.46 16.76 -20.63
CA LEU A 342 -2.17 16.36 -21.22
C LEU A 342 -2.40 15.44 -22.42
N GLY A 343 -1.80 15.81 -23.56
CA GLY A 343 -1.63 14.92 -24.69
C GLY A 343 -0.80 13.70 -24.29
N TYR A 344 -1.07 12.57 -24.94
CA TYR A 344 -0.31 11.34 -24.81
C TYR A 344 1.18 11.63 -25.02
N ILE A 345 1.99 11.38 -24.01
CA ILE A 345 3.41 11.11 -24.23
C ILE A 345 3.53 9.60 -24.14
N ASN A 346 3.75 8.99 -25.30
CA ASN A 346 4.02 7.57 -25.48
C ASN A 346 5.29 7.14 -24.73
#